data_AF-A0A1H3J697-F1
#
_entry.id   AF-A0A1H3J697-F1
#
_cell.length_a   1.000
_cell.length_b   1.000
_cell.length_c   1.000
_cell.angle_alpha   90.00
_cell.angle_beta   90.00
_cell.angle_gamma   90.00
#
_symmetry.space_group_name_H-M   'P 1'
#
loop_
_entity.id
_entity.type
_entity.pdbx_description
1 polymer ?
#
loop_
_entity_poly.entity_id
_entity_poly.type
_entity_poly.pdbx_seq_one_letter_code
_entity_poly.pdbx_strand_id
1 'polypeptide(L)' 'MEKIRIVIVEDDQEWLDGLTTYLEAFNEFEIVGQALTSSEATNIVYLTCPDIVLMDIMLESELNVQ' A
#
# COMPACT_ATOMS: atom_id res chain seq x y z
N MET A 1 -9.83 -20.94 0.63
CA MET A 1 -10.28 -19.69 1.26
C MET A 1 -9.87 -18.56 0.34
N GLU A 2 -10.68 -17.52 0.20
CA GLU A 2 -10.23 -16.30 -0.48
C GLU A 2 -9.16 -15.62 0.38
N LYS A 3 -8.12 -15.10 -0.26
CA LYS A 3 -7.07 -14.33 0.40
C LYS A 3 -7.58 -12.93 0.71
N ILE A 4 -7.09 -12.33 1.80
CA ILE A 4 -7.35 -10.92 2.12
C ILE A 4 -6.42 -10.07 1.25
N ARG A 5 -7.02 -9.18 0.46
CA ARG A 5 -6.35 -8.37 -0.55
C ARG A 5 -5.91 -7.04 0.05
N ILE A 6 -4.61 -6.76 -0.01
CA ILE A 6 -3.99 -5.62 0.68
C ILE A 6 -3.36 -4.68 -0.35
N VAL A 7 -3.55 -3.37 -0.15
CA VAL A 7 -2.70 -2.33 -0.75
C VAL A 7 -1.83 -1.72 0.34
N ILE A 8 -0.55 -1.50 0.06
CA ILE A 8 0.39 -0.82 0.96
C ILE A 8 0.69 0.59 0.43
N VAL A 9 0.66 1.59 1.30
CA VAL A 9 0.96 2.99 1.00
C VAL A 9 2.04 3.48 1.95
N GLU A 10 3.22 3.76 1.43
CA GLU A 10 4.46 4.06 2.18
C GLU A 10 5.39 4.83 1.24
N ASP A 11 5.93 5.98 1.65
CA ASP A 11 6.78 6.83 0.79
C ASP A 11 8.27 6.46 0.86
N ASP A 12 8.66 5.59 1.79
CA ASP A 12 9.99 4.99 1.85
C ASP A 12 10.03 3.60 1.19
N GLN A 13 10.79 3.49 0.08
CA GLN A 13 10.92 2.25 -0.68
C GLN A 13 11.50 1.07 0.14
N GLU A 14 12.42 1.33 1.07
CA GLU A 14 13.04 0.28 1.90
C GLU A 14 12.01 -0.28 2.89
N TRP A 15 11.19 0.59 3.48
CA TRP A 15 10.07 0.17 4.33
C TRP A 15 9.00 -0.59 3.53
N LEU A 16 8.65 -0.11 2.34
CA LEU A 16 7.69 -0.77 1.47
C LEU A 16 8.13 -2.20 1.10
N ASP A 17 9.40 -2.39 0.73
CA ASP A 17 9.97 -3.71 0.41
C ASP A 17 9.98 -4.64 1.64
N GLY A 18 10.32 -4.09 2.81
CA GLY A 18 10.32 -4.81 4.09
C GLY A 18 8.91 -5.28 4.49
N LEU A 19 7.91 -4.40 4.42
CA LEU A 19 6.51 -4.72 4.72
C LEU A 19 5.95 -5.76 3.75
N THR A 20 6.28 -5.63 2.47
CA THR A 20 5.87 -6.57 1.42
C THR A 20 6.41 -7.96 1.70
N THR A 21 7.72 -8.07 1.93
CA THR A 21 8.38 -9.35 2.26
C THR A 21 7.79 -9.99 3.52
N TYR A 22 7.50 -9.18 4.54
CA TYR A 22 6.90 -9.65 5.78
C TYR A 22 5.48 -10.20 5.57
N LEU A 23 4.63 -9.49 4.82
CA LEU A 23 3.24 -9.87 4.60
C LEU A 23 3.09 -11.06 3.64
N GLU A 24 3.96 -11.19 2.64
CA GLU A 24 3.97 -12.34 1.72
C GLU A 24 4.29 -13.68 2.41
N ALA A 25 4.89 -13.64 3.61
CA ALA A 25 5.13 -14.84 4.41
C ALA A 25 3.84 -15.51 4.94
N PHE A 26 2.71 -14.79 4.92
CA PHE A 26 1.40 -15.29 5.36
C PHE A 26 0.55 -15.66 4.14
N ASN A 27 0.10 -16.92 4.07
CA ASN A 27 -0.63 -17.42 2.91
C ASN A 27 -2.06 -16.85 2.81
N GLU A 28 -2.57 -16.28 3.90
CA GLU A 28 -3.87 -15.62 3.99
C GLU A 28 -3.90 -14.25 3.28
N PHE A 29 -2.74 -13.65 3.01
CA PHE A 29 -2.64 -12.34 2.38
C PHE A 29 -2.26 -12.40 0.90
N GLU A 30 -2.75 -11.41 0.16
CA GLU A 30 -2.37 -11.12 -1.22
C GLU A 30 -2.15 -9.61 -1.36
N ILE A 31 -0.93 -9.19 -1.69
CA ILE A 31 -0.65 -7.79 -1.97
C ILE A 31 -1.09 -7.53 -3.41
N VAL A 32 -2.12 -6.70 -3.57
CA VAL A 32 -2.72 -6.38 -4.87
C VAL A 32 -2.29 -5.02 -5.40
N GLY A 33 -1.54 -4.25 -4.62
CA GLY A 33 -0.96 -2.99 -5.05
C GLY A 33 -0.06 -2.34 -4.00
N GLN A 34 0.79 -1.42 -4.47
CA GLN A 34 1.72 -0.65 -3.66
C GLN A 34 1.74 0.78 -4.20
N ALA A 35 1.84 1.78 -3.33
CA ALA A 35 1.91 3.18 -3.73
C ALA A 35 2.93 3.94 -2.89
N LEU A 36 3.73 4.78 -3.54
CA LEU A 36 4.69 5.68 -2.88
C LEU A 36 4.08 7.05 -2.58
N THR A 37 2.95 7.37 -3.20
CA THR A 37 2.28 8.68 -3.05
C THR A 37 0.79 8.52 -2.81
N SER A 38 0.18 9.56 -2.22
CA SER A 38 -1.27 9.61 -2.01
C SER A 38 -2.08 9.58 -3.33
N SER A 39 -1.53 10.15 -4.41
CA SER A 39 -2.14 10.14 -5.74
C SER A 39 -2.16 8.72 -6.33
N GLU A 40 -1.02 8.01 -6.28
CA GLU A 40 -0.92 6.61 -6.72
C GLU A 40 -1.84 5.71 -5.90
N ALA A 41 -1.87 5.89 -4.58
CA ALA A 41 -2.70 5.13 -3.67
C ALA A 41 -4.18 5.19 -4.06
N THR A 42 -4.69 6.39 -4.36
CA THR A 42 -6.09 6.60 -4.75
C THR A 42 -6.44 5.84 -6.03
N ASN A 43 -5.56 5.90 -7.04
CA ASN A 43 -5.76 5.20 -8.30
C ASN A 43 -5.71 3.67 -8.13
N ILE A 44 -4.71 3.18 -7.40
CA ILE A 44 -4.53 1.74 -7.16
C ILE A 44 -5.69 1.15 -6.36
N VAL A 45 -6.16 1.85 -5.31
CA VAL A 45 -7.32 1.39 -4.52
C VAL A 45 -8.56 1.29 -5.40
N TYR A 46 -8.80 2.27 -6.29
CA TYR A 46 -9.95 2.23 -7.20
C TYR A 46 -9.86 1.07 -8.22
N LEU A 47 -8.66 0.81 -8.76
CA LEU A 47 -8.45 -0.24 -9.76
C LEU A 47 -8.46 -1.65 -9.16
N THR A 48 -7.97 -1.80 -7.93
CA THR A 48 -7.77 -3.11 -7.31
C THR A 48 -8.90 -3.49 -6.37
N CYS A 49 -9.67 -2.53 -5.83
CA CYS A 49 -10.72 -2.77 -4.83
C CYS A 49 -10.23 -3.71 -3.70
N PRO A 50 -9.19 -3.31 -2.93
CA PRO A 50 -8.63 -4.16 -1.88
C PRO A 50 -9.59 -4.27 -0.69
N ASP A 51 -9.39 -5.29 0.15
CA ASP A 51 -10.09 -5.44 1.41
C ASP A 51 -9.52 -4.51 2.50
N ILE A 52 -8.20 -4.30 2.45
CA ILE A 52 -7.45 -3.50 3.43
C ILE A 52 -6.49 -2.56 2.69
N VAL A 53 -6.41 -1.32 3.16
CA VAL A 53 -5.31 -0.40 2.85
C VAL A 53 -4.45 -0.26 4.11
N LEU A 54 -3.19 -0.68 4.02
CA LEU A 54 -2.17 -0.44 5.03
C LEU A 54 -1.42 0.83 4.64
N MET A 55 -1.68 1.93 5.35
CA MET A 55 -1.16 3.25 4.98
C MET A 55 -0.32 3.84 6.10
N ASP A 56 0.84 4.38 5.74
CA ASP A 56 1.64 5.19 6.66
C ASP A 56 0.87 6.45 7.10
N ILE A 57 0.94 6.72 8.40
CA ILE A 57 0.32 7.88 9.03
C ILE A 57 1.10 9.17 8.75
N MET A 58 2.41 9.07 8.47
CA MET A 58 3.30 10.20 8.19
C MET A 58 3.63 10.32 6.71
N LEU A 59 2.74 9.86 5.83
CA LEU A 59 2.93 9.96 4.39
C LEU A 59 3.16 11.42 3.98
N GLU A 60 4.29 11.73 3.35
CA GLU A 60 4.57 13.06 2.84
C GLU A 60 3.46 13.48 1.86
N SER A 61 2.71 14.50 2.25
CA SER A 61 1.74 15.09 1.34
C SER A 61 2.49 15.88 0.28
N GLU A 62 2.14 15.70 -1.00
CA GLU A 62 2.46 16.66 -2.06
C GLU A 62 1.70 17.99 -1.84
N LEU A 63 1.87 18.65 -0.69
CA LEU A 63 1.45 20.02 -0.51
C LEU A 63 2.57 20.92 -1.03
N ASN A 64 2.62 21.04 -2.35
CA ASN A 64 3.26 22.17 -3.01
C ASN A 64 2.44 23.44 -2.70
N VAL A 65 2.67 24.01 -1.52
CA VAL A 65 2.27 25.40 -1.26
C VAL A 65 3.34 26.27 -1.91
N GLN A 66 3.00 26.87 -3.06
CA GLN A 66 3.72 28.03 -3.57
C GLN A 66 3.61 29.21 -2.59
#